data_AF-D2VF59-F1
#
_entry.id   AF-D2VF59-F1
#
_cell.length_a   1.000
_cell.length_b   1.000
_cell.length_c   1.000
_cell.angle_alpha   90.00
_cell.angle_beta   90.00
_cell.angle_gamma   90.00
#
_symmetry.space_group_name_H-M   'P 1'
#
loop_
_entity.id
_entity.type
_entity.pdbx_description
1 polymer ?
#
loop_
_entity_poly.entity_id
_entity_poly.type
_entity_poly.pdbx_seq_one_letter_code
_entity_poly.pdbx_strand_id
1 'polypeptide(L)'
;MSSNLLPKGNNLSFTDQICIITGSARGLGKSHALAFAACGAFVVIHDVDEKAAKETADYINKTFPTNATYPRAIPCIHSMTNPEGPPRIIQDALKSFSPQAKLTMLVNNAGILRDKSFANMSEQQWDQIYQVHLHGVFLMTRAAWNVFKTQKYGRVIFTTSAAGLFGNFGQANYGACKEALCGLARTLAIESDRIGDVCVNCVSPLAGTQILQQSNVDKDWLDALKVEIVSPLVLFLCSSKCKENGQIYEVGGGVITKVRYERGIPFYCDTIEDALNTELIEKNWSKINSFYSVNGPVDEDSGYVRNPSSAAESFQNIIKHATNIAKNQATRKVSSSETAPVQQSSAAPSKQGKKVVAGLTRAEQPSEVNIEGYQCSEIFGRMISLFKEHSDLTQKYKVTYVFDLINNSNKTIKKQWTLNMKNGEDCGVYMGVPESKEGEKVIDCTMTMTDATCYKIMSGKLAPQTAFMTGSVKVKGNIGLALKLVNLQKLLNQNNQKPSKL
;
A
#
# COMPACT_ATOMS: atom_id res chain seq x y z
N MET A 1 17.86 2.49 -37.76
CA MET A 1 18.29 3.37 -36.65
C MET A 1 19.79 3.58 -36.78
N SER A 2 20.29 4.81 -36.61
CA SER A 2 21.73 5.06 -36.48
C SER A 2 22.20 4.57 -35.11
N SER A 3 23.34 3.88 -35.03
CA SER A 3 23.99 3.44 -33.78
C SER A 3 24.14 4.53 -32.71
N ASN A 4 24.09 5.81 -33.11
CA ASN A 4 24.21 6.98 -32.26
C ASN A 4 23.02 7.26 -31.32
N LEU A 5 21.91 6.51 -31.42
CA LEU A 5 20.69 6.68 -30.62
C LEU A 5 20.50 5.59 -29.55
N LEU A 6 21.45 4.68 -29.38
CA LEU A 6 21.45 3.77 -28.23
C LEU A 6 21.74 4.57 -26.95
N PRO A 7 21.20 4.17 -25.78
CA PRO A 7 21.46 4.82 -24.51
C PRO A 7 22.97 4.97 -24.27
N LYS A 8 23.42 6.21 -24.10
CA LYS A 8 24.83 6.53 -23.79
C LYS A 8 25.02 6.49 -22.27
N GLY A 9 25.98 5.68 -21.78
CA GLY A 9 26.28 5.55 -20.36
C GLY A 9 26.47 4.08 -19.94
N ASN A 10 27.73 3.68 -19.74
CA ASN A 10 28.20 2.29 -19.76
C ASN A 10 27.97 1.45 -18.48
N ASN A 11 26.86 1.62 -17.75
CA ASN A 11 26.72 1.00 -16.42
C ASN A 11 25.47 0.14 -16.19
N LEU A 12 24.63 -0.09 -17.20
CA LEU A 12 23.52 -1.05 -17.12
C LEU A 12 23.84 -2.28 -17.97
N SER A 13 23.82 -3.45 -17.34
CA SER A 13 23.99 -4.75 -18.01
C SER A 13 22.83 -5.66 -17.64
N PHE A 14 22.28 -6.32 -18.66
CA PHE A 14 21.22 -7.31 -18.56
C PHE A 14 21.69 -8.68 -19.06
N THR A 15 22.99 -8.96 -18.98
CA THR A 15 23.54 -10.29 -19.30
C THR A 15 22.78 -11.37 -18.52
N ASP A 16 22.46 -12.48 -19.20
CA ASP A 16 21.67 -13.60 -18.68
C ASP A 16 20.27 -13.25 -18.17
N GLN A 17 19.72 -12.13 -18.65
CA GLN A 17 18.35 -11.74 -18.35
C GLN A 17 17.49 -11.70 -19.60
N ILE A 18 16.30 -12.26 -19.50
CA ILE A 18 15.29 -12.28 -20.56
C ILE A 18 14.30 -11.15 -20.31
N CYS A 19 14.05 -10.37 -21.36
CA CYS A 19 13.03 -9.33 -21.42
C CYS A 19 11.96 -9.72 -22.44
N ILE A 20 10.70 -9.78 -22.01
CA ILE A 20 9.55 -9.92 -22.92
C ILE A 20 8.94 -8.53 -23.12
N ILE A 21 8.77 -8.12 -24.38
CA ILE A 21 8.21 -6.82 -24.72
C ILE A 21 7.03 -7.04 -25.65
N THR A 22 5.82 -6.73 -25.21
CA THR A 22 4.61 -6.88 -26.03
C THR A 22 4.47 -5.73 -27.03
N GLY A 23 4.03 -6.02 -28.25
CA GLY A 23 3.92 -5.04 -29.34
C GLY A 23 5.27 -4.45 -29.76
N SER A 24 6.31 -5.29 -29.89
CA SER A 24 7.70 -4.86 -30.09
C SER A 24 8.23 -5.02 -31.51
N ALA A 25 7.37 -5.30 -32.50
CA ALA A 25 7.80 -5.34 -33.90
C ALA A 25 8.09 -3.94 -34.50
N ARG A 26 7.54 -2.87 -33.90
CA ARG A 26 7.67 -1.48 -34.40
C ARG A 26 7.63 -0.44 -33.28
N GLY A 27 7.86 0.83 -33.63
CA GLY A 27 7.65 1.99 -32.75
C GLY A 27 8.42 1.91 -31.42
N LEU A 28 7.76 2.30 -30.33
CA LEU A 28 8.32 2.30 -28.97
C LEU A 28 8.80 0.92 -28.53
N GLY A 29 8.00 -0.13 -28.75
CA GLY A 29 8.35 -1.50 -28.37
C GLY A 29 9.62 -2.00 -29.06
N LYS A 30 9.79 -1.71 -30.36
CA LYS A 30 11.04 -2.01 -31.10
C LYS A 30 12.23 -1.22 -30.55
N SER A 31 12.02 0.05 -30.20
CA SER A 31 13.07 0.87 -29.58
C SER A 31 13.52 0.28 -28.23
N HIS A 32 12.57 -0.12 -27.38
CA HIS A 32 12.87 -0.81 -26.12
C HIS A 32 13.65 -2.10 -26.37
N ALA A 33 13.21 -2.93 -27.32
CA ALA A 33 13.88 -4.19 -27.66
C ALA A 33 15.34 -4.00 -28.08
N LEU A 34 15.61 -3.01 -28.93
CA LEU A 34 16.96 -2.65 -29.36
C LEU A 34 17.82 -2.15 -28.19
N ALA A 35 17.25 -1.33 -27.32
CA ALA A 35 17.94 -0.80 -26.16
C ALA A 35 18.30 -1.92 -25.15
N PHE A 36 17.37 -2.85 -24.87
CA PHE A 36 17.63 -4.00 -23.99
C PHE A 36 18.68 -4.94 -24.59
N ALA A 37 18.59 -5.23 -25.88
CA ALA A 37 19.57 -6.07 -26.58
C ALA A 37 20.98 -5.45 -26.57
N ALA A 38 21.09 -4.13 -26.79
CA ALA A 38 22.35 -3.40 -26.71
C ALA A 38 22.99 -3.46 -25.32
N CYS A 39 22.19 -3.57 -24.26
CA CYS A 39 22.65 -3.75 -22.89
C CYS A 39 22.82 -5.24 -22.50
N GLY A 40 22.76 -6.17 -23.46
CA GLY A 40 23.07 -7.58 -23.25
C GLY A 40 21.90 -8.48 -22.81
N ALA A 41 20.66 -7.97 -22.80
CA ALA A 41 19.49 -8.80 -22.52
C ALA A 41 19.22 -9.81 -23.66
N PHE A 42 18.61 -10.94 -23.35
CA PHE A 42 17.88 -11.74 -24.32
C PHE A 42 16.48 -11.15 -24.48
N VAL A 43 15.97 -11.01 -25.70
CA VAL A 43 14.71 -10.27 -25.95
C VAL A 43 13.70 -11.11 -26.72
N VAL A 44 12.48 -11.22 -26.19
CA VAL A 44 11.35 -11.79 -26.91
C VAL A 44 10.58 -10.68 -27.60
N ILE A 45 10.57 -10.72 -28.93
CA ILE A 45 9.84 -9.79 -29.79
C ILE A 45 8.41 -10.31 -29.95
N HIS A 46 7.54 -9.92 -29.03
CA HIS A 46 6.12 -10.27 -29.08
C HIS A 46 5.34 -9.26 -29.92
N ASP A 47 4.67 -9.74 -30.97
CA ASP A 47 3.75 -8.95 -31.80
C ASP A 47 2.77 -9.85 -32.54
N VAL A 48 1.63 -9.30 -32.95
CA VAL A 48 0.65 -10.03 -33.78
C VAL A 48 1.08 -10.11 -35.25
N ASP A 49 1.97 -9.21 -35.66
CA ASP A 49 2.57 -9.17 -37.00
C ASP A 49 3.82 -10.05 -37.05
N GLU A 50 3.65 -11.31 -37.46
CA GLU A 50 4.72 -12.32 -37.50
C GLU A 50 5.93 -11.85 -38.32
N LYS A 51 5.68 -11.27 -39.50
CA LYS A 51 6.73 -10.84 -40.40
C LYS A 51 7.55 -9.72 -39.76
N ALA A 52 6.89 -8.69 -39.23
CA ALA A 52 7.57 -7.56 -38.60
C ALA A 52 8.31 -7.97 -37.30
N ALA A 53 7.75 -8.91 -36.54
CA ALA A 53 8.41 -9.48 -35.35
C ALA A 53 9.70 -10.21 -35.74
N LYS A 54 9.65 -11.05 -36.77
CA LYS A 54 10.82 -11.77 -37.29
C LYS A 54 11.89 -10.81 -37.81
N GLU A 55 11.52 -9.83 -38.63
CA GLU A 55 12.46 -8.83 -39.14
C GLU A 55 13.16 -8.06 -38.02
N THR A 56 12.45 -7.75 -36.93
CA THR A 56 13.03 -7.07 -35.78
C THR A 56 13.96 -7.99 -34.98
N ALA A 57 13.59 -9.25 -34.76
CA ALA A 57 14.46 -10.23 -34.12
C ALA A 57 15.73 -10.49 -34.93
N ASP A 58 15.62 -10.68 -36.25
CA ASP A 58 16.76 -10.89 -37.16
C ASP A 58 17.71 -9.68 -37.16
N TYR A 59 17.16 -8.46 -37.17
CA TYR A 59 17.96 -7.24 -37.06
C TYR A 59 18.71 -7.15 -35.73
N ILE A 60 18.06 -7.50 -34.61
CA ILE A 60 18.72 -7.56 -33.29
C ILE A 60 19.83 -8.61 -33.28
N ASN A 61 19.56 -9.81 -33.79
CA ASN A 61 20.55 -10.90 -33.85
C ASN A 61 21.78 -10.53 -34.68
N LYS A 62 21.59 -9.79 -35.78
CA LYS A 62 22.68 -9.27 -36.61
C LYS A 62 23.47 -8.15 -35.92
N THR A 63 22.79 -7.26 -35.21
CA THR A 63 23.38 -6.03 -34.65
C THR A 63 24.06 -6.25 -33.29
N PHE A 64 23.50 -7.14 -32.47
CA PHE A 64 23.96 -7.43 -31.11
C PHE A 64 24.18 -8.93 -30.92
N PRO A 65 25.07 -9.55 -31.73
CA PRO A 65 25.28 -10.99 -31.69
C PRO A 65 25.71 -11.46 -30.29
N THR A 66 25.37 -12.69 -29.97
CA THR A 66 25.88 -13.35 -28.77
C THR A 66 27.12 -14.15 -29.14
N ASN A 67 28.03 -14.35 -28.18
CA ASN A 67 29.16 -15.28 -28.36
C ASN A 67 28.73 -16.76 -28.14
N ALA A 68 27.44 -16.99 -27.88
CA ALA A 68 26.87 -18.29 -27.54
C ALA A 68 26.07 -18.85 -28.72
N THR A 69 25.70 -20.12 -28.65
CA THR A 69 24.84 -20.81 -29.63
C THR A 69 23.40 -20.26 -29.68
N TYR A 70 23.04 -19.38 -28.74
CA TYR A 70 21.68 -18.87 -28.58
C TYR A 70 21.49 -17.50 -29.25
N PRO A 71 20.35 -17.26 -29.92
CA PRO A 71 20.05 -15.97 -30.50
C PRO A 71 19.91 -14.89 -29.41
N ARG A 72 20.19 -13.64 -29.76
CA ARG A 72 19.95 -12.47 -28.90
C ARG A 72 18.45 -12.20 -28.74
N ALA A 73 17.67 -12.44 -29.80
CA ALA A 73 16.24 -12.25 -29.82
C ALA A 73 15.50 -13.33 -30.60
N ILE A 74 14.25 -13.58 -30.21
CA ILE A 74 13.33 -14.46 -30.92
C ILE A 74 11.99 -13.76 -31.19
N PRO A 75 11.33 -14.02 -32.32
CA PRO A 75 9.95 -13.60 -32.53
C PRO A 75 8.98 -14.50 -31.75
N CYS A 76 7.87 -13.93 -31.27
CA CYS A 76 6.79 -14.69 -30.64
C CYS A 76 5.41 -14.11 -31.02
N ILE A 77 4.54 -14.95 -31.56
CA ILE A 77 3.25 -14.53 -32.16
C ILE A 77 2.02 -15.05 -31.41
N HIS A 78 2.21 -15.71 -30.27
CA HIS A 78 1.10 -16.17 -29.45
C HIS A 78 0.24 -14.98 -29.00
N SER A 79 -1.08 -15.12 -29.06
CA SER A 79 -1.99 -14.04 -28.65
C SER A 79 -1.89 -13.79 -27.15
N MET A 80 -1.65 -12.54 -26.75
CA MET A 80 -1.67 -12.16 -25.33
C MET A 80 -3.09 -11.98 -24.77
N THR A 81 -4.11 -11.94 -25.62
CA THR A 81 -5.52 -11.72 -25.22
C THR A 81 -6.28 -13.03 -25.03
N ASN A 82 -5.70 -14.17 -25.42
CA ASN A 82 -6.23 -15.51 -25.15
C ASN A 82 -5.55 -16.07 -23.87
N PRO A 83 -6.31 -16.60 -22.88
CA PRO A 83 -5.74 -17.22 -21.68
C PRO A 83 -4.64 -18.26 -21.91
N GLU A 84 -4.68 -18.98 -23.03
CA GLU A 84 -3.68 -20.02 -23.37
C GLU A 84 -2.37 -19.46 -23.94
N GLY A 85 -2.36 -18.21 -24.41
CA GLY A 85 -1.20 -17.62 -25.08
C GLY A 85 -0.08 -17.22 -24.13
N PRO A 86 -0.33 -16.41 -23.08
CA PRO A 86 0.71 -15.98 -22.15
C PRO A 86 1.55 -17.10 -21.52
N PRO A 87 0.98 -18.23 -21.06
CA PRO A 87 1.80 -19.35 -20.60
C PRO A 87 2.76 -19.89 -21.67
N ARG A 88 2.33 -19.93 -22.94
CA ARG A 88 3.17 -20.37 -24.07
C ARG A 88 4.27 -19.34 -24.39
N ILE A 89 3.95 -18.04 -24.36
CA ILE A 89 4.94 -16.96 -24.53
C ILE A 89 6.06 -17.10 -23.48
N ILE A 90 5.69 -17.31 -22.21
CA ILE A 90 6.65 -17.51 -21.12
C ILE A 90 7.46 -18.79 -21.34
N GLN A 91 6.81 -19.88 -21.76
CA GLN A 91 7.48 -21.16 -22.02
C GLN A 91 8.50 -21.06 -23.15
N ASP A 92 8.16 -20.42 -24.26
CA ASP A 92 9.06 -20.21 -25.39
C ASP A 92 10.25 -19.37 -24.96
N ALA A 93 10.01 -18.26 -24.24
CA ALA A 93 11.05 -17.40 -23.70
C ALA A 93 12.08 -18.20 -22.88
N LEU A 94 11.62 -19.06 -21.97
CA LEU A 94 12.50 -19.86 -21.10
C LEU A 94 13.24 -20.98 -21.83
N LYS A 95 12.76 -21.43 -22.99
CA LYS A 95 13.38 -22.52 -23.76
C LYS A 95 14.35 -22.04 -24.84
N SER A 96 14.18 -20.81 -25.33
CA SER A 96 14.88 -20.33 -26.53
C SER A 96 16.26 -19.73 -26.28
N PHE A 97 16.61 -19.45 -25.02
CA PHE A 97 17.85 -18.78 -24.65
C PHE A 97 18.78 -19.68 -23.83
N SER A 98 19.92 -19.12 -23.44
CA SER A 98 20.90 -19.80 -22.58
C SER A 98 20.23 -20.38 -21.33
N PRO A 99 20.63 -21.59 -20.86
CA PRO A 99 20.09 -22.19 -19.63
C PRO A 99 20.34 -21.35 -18.35
N GLN A 100 21.31 -20.43 -18.40
CA GLN A 100 21.59 -19.49 -17.32
C GLN A 100 20.64 -18.29 -17.34
N ALA A 101 19.97 -18.04 -18.48
CA ALA A 101 19.11 -16.90 -18.67
C ALA A 101 17.83 -17.02 -17.85
N LYS A 102 17.44 -15.93 -17.17
CA LYS A 102 16.24 -15.87 -16.34
C LYS A 102 15.27 -14.83 -16.87
N LEU A 103 13.97 -15.13 -16.85
CA LEU A 103 12.96 -14.12 -17.15
C LEU A 103 12.89 -13.12 -16.00
N THR A 104 13.37 -11.91 -16.23
CA THR A 104 13.39 -10.88 -15.18
C THR A 104 12.59 -9.63 -15.53
N MET A 105 12.26 -9.43 -16.81
CA MET A 105 11.62 -8.20 -17.27
C MET A 105 10.41 -8.49 -18.16
N LEU A 106 9.31 -7.79 -17.87
CA LEU A 106 8.11 -7.76 -18.71
C LEU A 106 7.73 -6.30 -18.99
N VAL A 107 7.74 -5.91 -20.25
CA VAL A 107 7.30 -4.59 -20.72
C VAL A 107 5.99 -4.75 -21.47
N ASN A 108 4.88 -4.38 -20.82
CA ASN A 108 3.55 -4.40 -21.42
C ASN A 108 3.34 -3.12 -22.24
N ASN A 109 3.73 -3.16 -23.52
CA ASN A 109 3.70 -2.04 -24.44
C ASN A 109 2.64 -2.17 -25.55
N ALA A 110 2.16 -3.38 -25.85
CA ALA A 110 1.16 -3.61 -26.91
C ALA A 110 -0.06 -2.69 -26.78
N GLY A 111 -0.55 -2.21 -27.91
CA GLY A 111 -1.68 -1.28 -27.93
C GLY A 111 -2.26 -1.02 -29.30
N ILE A 112 -3.53 -0.60 -29.30
CA ILE A 112 -4.32 -0.21 -30.46
C ILE A 112 -5.17 1.02 -30.11
N LEU A 113 -5.70 1.72 -31.11
CA LEU A 113 -6.63 2.84 -30.92
C LEU A 113 -7.98 2.56 -31.58
N ARG A 114 -9.05 3.05 -30.96
CA ARG A 114 -10.44 3.03 -31.45
C ARG A 114 -11.15 4.29 -31.00
N ASP A 115 -10.61 5.41 -31.47
CA ASP A 115 -11.04 6.74 -31.03
C ASP A 115 -12.43 7.06 -31.58
N LYS A 116 -13.31 7.49 -30.69
CA LYS A 116 -14.68 7.91 -31.01
C LYS A 116 -15.24 8.73 -29.85
N SER A 117 -16.00 9.80 -30.15
CA SER A 117 -16.76 10.52 -29.14
C SER A 117 -17.64 9.54 -28.36
N PHE A 118 -17.74 9.71 -27.03
CA PHE A 118 -18.35 8.72 -26.13
C PHE A 118 -19.70 8.16 -26.61
N ALA A 119 -20.66 9.02 -26.95
CA ALA A 119 -22.00 8.61 -27.40
C ALA A 119 -22.03 7.83 -28.72
N ASN A 120 -20.99 7.95 -29.55
CA ASN A 120 -20.90 7.28 -30.85
C ASN A 120 -19.97 6.06 -30.82
N MET A 121 -19.39 5.73 -29.67
CA MET A 121 -18.49 4.60 -29.50
C MET A 121 -19.31 3.31 -29.43
N SER A 122 -18.98 2.33 -30.27
CA SER A 122 -19.65 1.03 -30.20
C SER A 122 -19.05 0.17 -29.08
N GLU A 123 -19.84 -0.78 -28.58
CA GLU A 123 -19.37 -1.79 -27.62
C GLU A 123 -18.16 -2.57 -28.17
N GLN A 124 -18.18 -2.92 -29.47
CA GLN A 124 -17.05 -3.59 -30.10
C GLN A 124 -15.75 -2.75 -30.04
N GLN A 125 -15.85 -1.43 -30.23
CA GLN A 125 -14.69 -0.54 -30.11
C GLN A 125 -14.18 -0.47 -28.66
N TRP A 126 -15.09 -0.47 -27.68
CA TRP A 126 -14.76 -0.55 -26.27
C TRP A 126 -14.04 -1.86 -25.93
N ASP A 127 -14.63 -2.98 -26.30
CA ASP A 127 -14.13 -4.32 -26.01
C ASP A 127 -12.77 -4.57 -26.64
N GLN A 128 -12.54 -4.14 -27.88
CA GLN A 128 -11.23 -4.29 -28.52
C GLN A 128 -10.12 -3.59 -27.73
N ILE A 129 -10.38 -2.38 -27.22
CA ILE A 129 -9.43 -1.65 -26.39
C ILE A 129 -9.23 -2.37 -25.05
N TYR A 130 -10.30 -2.77 -24.37
CA TYR A 130 -10.23 -3.50 -23.10
C TYR A 130 -9.42 -4.80 -23.22
N GLN A 131 -9.69 -5.60 -24.27
CA GLN A 131 -9.05 -6.90 -24.47
C GLN A 131 -7.54 -6.77 -24.61
N VAL A 132 -7.05 -5.78 -25.36
CA VAL A 132 -5.61 -5.59 -25.58
C VAL A 132 -4.95 -4.89 -24.38
N HIS A 133 -5.53 -3.77 -23.93
CA HIS A 133 -4.84 -2.86 -23.02
C HIS A 133 -4.94 -3.22 -21.55
N LEU A 134 -5.97 -3.95 -21.14
CA LEU A 134 -6.18 -4.29 -19.73
C LEU A 134 -6.22 -5.80 -19.53
N HIS A 135 -7.10 -6.51 -20.23
CA HIS A 135 -7.22 -7.96 -20.05
C HIS A 135 -5.96 -8.70 -20.50
N GLY A 136 -5.42 -8.40 -21.68
CA GLY A 136 -4.18 -8.99 -22.16
C GLY A 136 -2.98 -8.67 -21.27
N VAL A 137 -2.89 -7.44 -20.76
CA VAL A 137 -1.84 -7.03 -19.79
C VAL A 137 -1.95 -7.82 -18.49
N PHE A 138 -3.17 -8.02 -17.99
CA PHE A 138 -3.43 -8.89 -16.84
C PHE A 138 -2.95 -10.32 -17.10
N LEU A 139 -3.31 -10.93 -18.24
CA LEU A 139 -2.94 -12.31 -18.55
C LEU A 139 -1.42 -12.48 -18.68
N MET A 140 -0.74 -11.57 -19.39
CA MET A 140 0.72 -11.54 -19.51
C MET A 140 1.42 -11.39 -18.17
N THR A 141 0.97 -10.42 -17.39
CA THR A 141 1.57 -10.15 -16.08
C THR A 141 1.35 -11.32 -15.14
N ARG A 142 0.15 -11.91 -15.10
CA ARG A 142 -0.16 -13.10 -14.30
C ARG A 142 0.75 -14.28 -14.66
N ALA A 143 0.99 -14.52 -15.94
CA ALA A 143 1.86 -15.61 -16.39
C ALA A 143 3.33 -15.38 -15.94
N ALA A 144 3.86 -14.17 -16.13
CA ALA A 144 5.21 -13.81 -15.69
C ALA A 144 5.34 -13.75 -14.16
N TRP A 145 4.28 -13.36 -13.44
CA TRP A 145 4.27 -13.22 -11.99
C TRP A 145 4.62 -14.52 -11.27
N ASN A 146 4.16 -15.67 -11.79
CA ASN A 146 4.50 -16.98 -11.25
C ASN A 146 6.01 -17.26 -11.31
N VAL A 147 6.66 -16.81 -12.39
CA VAL A 147 8.12 -16.92 -12.56
C VAL A 147 8.83 -15.97 -11.58
N PHE A 148 8.40 -14.71 -11.52
CA PHE A 148 8.98 -13.73 -10.60
C PHE A 148 8.84 -14.13 -9.13
N LYS A 149 7.71 -14.73 -8.76
CA LYS A 149 7.47 -15.27 -7.42
C LYS A 149 8.47 -16.35 -7.04
N THR A 150 8.76 -17.26 -7.98
CA THR A 150 9.70 -18.35 -7.77
C THR A 150 11.14 -17.83 -7.70
N GLN A 151 11.49 -16.88 -8.57
CA GLN A 151 12.86 -16.31 -8.64
C GLN A 151 13.13 -15.23 -7.59
N LYS A 152 12.08 -14.69 -6.95
CA LYS A 152 12.13 -13.52 -6.04
C LYS A 152 12.74 -12.27 -6.68
N TYR A 153 12.65 -12.16 -8.00
CA TYR A 153 13.13 -11.01 -8.77
C TYR A 153 12.25 -10.79 -10.01
N GLY A 154 11.93 -9.54 -10.31
CA GLY A 154 11.12 -9.16 -11.46
C GLY A 154 11.02 -7.65 -11.65
N ARG A 155 10.83 -7.22 -12.89
CA ARG A 155 10.63 -5.82 -13.27
C ARG A 155 9.50 -5.75 -14.29
N VAL A 156 8.42 -5.07 -13.95
CA VAL A 156 7.24 -4.95 -14.79
C VAL A 156 7.01 -3.49 -15.14
N ILE A 157 6.85 -3.21 -16.42
CA ILE A 157 6.46 -1.91 -16.94
C ILE A 157 5.08 -2.01 -17.55
N PHE A 158 4.20 -1.10 -17.14
CA PHE A 158 2.93 -0.85 -17.82
C PHE A 158 2.99 0.46 -18.59
N THR A 159 2.63 0.42 -19.87
CA THR A 159 2.53 1.63 -20.67
C THR A 159 1.15 2.28 -20.48
N THR A 160 1.08 3.35 -19.68
CA THR A 160 -0.09 4.24 -19.57
C THR A 160 -0.01 5.36 -20.63
N SER A 161 -0.74 6.46 -20.48
CA SER A 161 -0.72 7.62 -21.36
C SER A 161 -1.28 8.87 -20.68
N ALA A 162 -0.98 10.05 -21.22
CA ALA A 162 -1.62 11.29 -20.79
C ALA A 162 -3.15 11.24 -20.92
N ALA A 163 -3.67 10.53 -21.95
CA ALA A 163 -5.11 10.32 -22.11
C ALA A 163 -5.72 9.46 -20.97
N GLY A 164 -4.93 8.58 -20.34
CA GLY A 164 -5.33 7.89 -19.11
C GLY A 164 -5.28 8.81 -17.90
N LEU A 165 -4.15 9.49 -17.70
CA LEU A 165 -3.90 10.32 -16.52
C LEU A 165 -4.82 11.55 -16.42
N PHE A 166 -5.15 12.16 -17.57
CA PHE A 166 -5.81 13.48 -17.62
C PHE A 166 -7.05 13.51 -18.51
N GLY A 167 -7.36 12.41 -19.18
CA GLY A 167 -8.42 12.34 -20.18
C GLY A 167 -7.99 12.92 -21.54
N ASN A 168 -8.68 12.49 -22.59
CA ASN A 168 -8.58 13.08 -23.92
C ASN A 168 -9.89 12.91 -24.69
N PHE A 169 -10.28 13.90 -25.48
CA PHE A 169 -11.54 13.86 -26.22
C PHE A 169 -11.56 12.66 -27.18
N GLY A 170 -12.67 11.92 -27.20
CA GLY A 170 -12.84 10.77 -28.08
C GLY A 170 -12.08 9.50 -27.67
N GLN A 171 -11.45 9.48 -26.49
CA GLN A 171 -10.63 8.36 -26.01
C GLN A 171 -11.12 7.77 -24.69
N ALA A 172 -12.44 7.72 -24.46
CA ALA A 172 -13.00 7.22 -23.19
C ALA A 172 -12.59 5.76 -22.88
N ASN A 173 -12.69 4.86 -23.86
CA ASN A 173 -12.23 3.47 -23.76
C ASN A 173 -10.73 3.38 -23.45
N TYR A 174 -9.91 4.10 -24.22
CA TYR A 174 -8.46 4.09 -24.14
C TYR A 174 -7.96 4.70 -22.83
N GLY A 175 -8.46 5.89 -22.47
CA GLY A 175 -8.16 6.56 -21.21
C GLY A 175 -8.53 5.71 -19.99
N ALA A 176 -9.74 5.13 -19.98
CA ALA A 176 -10.16 4.24 -18.90
C ALA A 176 -9.21 3.03 -18.73
N CYS A 177 -8.83 2.36 -19.82
CA CYS A 177 -7.91 1.23 -19.75
C CYS A 177 -6.50 1.64 -19.32
N LYS A 178 -6.01 2.79 -19.80
CA LYS A 178 -4.66 3.29 -19.47
C LYS A 178 -4.53 3.70 -18.02
N GLU A 179 -5.54 4.35 -17.44
CA GLU A 179 -5.54 4.68 -16.01
C GLU A 179 -5.75 3.44 -15.12
N ALA A 180 -6.52 2.44 -15.58
CA ALA A 180 -6.64 1.17 -14.87
C ALA A 180 -5.29 0.47 -14.65
N LEU A 181 -4.32 0.65 -15.57
CA LEU A 181 -2.96 0.15 -15.40
C LEU A 181 -2.22 0.83 -14.24
N CYS A 182 -2.44 2.13 -14.00
CA CYS A 182 -1.89 2.84 -12.84
C CYS A 182 -2.43 2.25 -11.53
N GLY A 183 -3.73 1.95 -11.48
CA GLY A 183 -4.34 1.23 -10.36
C GLY A 183 -3.76 -0.16 -10.16
N LEU A 184 -3.63 -0.95 -11.24
CA LEU A 184 -3.05 -2.28 -11.21
C LEU A 184 -1.59 -2.26 -10.72
N ALA A 185 -0.77 -1.32 -11.21
CA ALA A 185 0.63 -1.19 -10.79
C ALA A 185 0.75 -0.92 -9.30
N ARG A 186 -0.05 0.02 -8.75
CA ARG A 186 -0.05 0.33 -7.31
C ARG A 186 -0.39 -0.89 -6.46
N THR A 187 -1.39 -1.68 -6.87
CA THR A 187 -1.75 -2.91 -6.15
C THR A 187 -0.65 -3.96 -6.24
N LEU A 188 -0.13 -4.25 -7.43
CA LEU A 188 0.91 -5.26 -7.61
C LEU A 188 2.23 -4.87 -6.92
N ALA A 189 2.54 -3.58 -6.83
CA ALA A 189 3.67 -3.07 -6.06
C ALA A 189 3.55 -3.38 -4.56
N ILE A 190 2.35 -3.35 -3.98
CA ILE A 190 2.12 -3.73 -2.59
C ILE A 190 2.20 -5.26 -2.42
N GLU A 191 1.67 -6.02 -3.39
CA GLU A 191 1.76 -7.48 -3.35
C GLU A 191 3.20 -7.99 -3.49
N SER A 192 4.04 -7.30 -4.26
CA SER A 192 5.43 -7.71 -4.46
C SER A 192 6.30 -7.63 -3.22
N ASP A 193 5.95 -6.78 -2.23
CA ASP A 193 6.65 -6.67 -0.94
C ASP A 193 6.72 -8.02 -0.19
N ARG A 194 5.79 -8.94 -0.46
CA ARG A 194 5.74 -10.27 0.15
C ARG A 194 6.51 -11.34 -0.63
N ILE A 195 7.06 -10.99 -1.79
CA ILE A 195 7.66 -11.93 -2.74
C ILE A 195 9.19 -11.83 -2.71
N GLY A 196 9.73 -10.63 -2.95
CA GLY A 196 11.15 -10.41 -3.16
C GLY A 196 11.42 -9.06 -3.85
N ASP A 197 12.54 -8.94 -4.57
CA ASP A 197 12.88 -7.73 -5.33
C ASP A 197 12.11 -7.70 -6.67
N VAL A 198 10.78 -7.57 -6.57
CA VAL A 198 9.87 -7.43 -7.71
C VAL A 198 9.28 -6.02 -7.71
N CYS A 199 9.48 -5.28 -8.80
CA CYS A 199 8.97 -3.91 -8.94
C CYS A 199 8.04 -3.78 -10.13
N VAL A 200 6.98 -2.98 -9.97
CA VAL A 200 5.98 -2.69 -11.00
C VAL A 200 5.84 -1.17 -11.13
N ASN A 201 6.09 -0.62 -12.31
CA ASN A 201 5.97 0.83 -12.55
C ASN A 201 5.20 1.12 -13.84
N CYS A 202 4.70 2.35 -13.96
CA CYS A 202 4.01 2.85 -15.14
C CYS A 202 4.85 3.90 -15.86
N VAL A 203 4.78 3.88 -17.19
CA VAL A 203 5.38 4.89 -18.07
C VAL A 203 4.28 5.46 -18.97
N SER A 204 4.17 6.78 -19.02
CA SER A 204 3.32 7.56 -19.91
C SER A 204 4.21 8.21 -20.98
N PRO A 205 4.38 7.56 -22.15
CA PRO A 205 5.27 8.09 -23.17
C PRO A 205 4.59 9.12 -24.05
N LEU A 206 5.35 10.16 -24.43
CA LEU A 206 5.06 11.02 -25.56
C LEU A 206 6.16 10.85 -26.61
N ALA A 207 5.81 10.23 -27.73
CA ALA A 207 6.74 10.01 -28.84
C ALA A 207 6.02 10.12 -30.18
N GLY A 208 6.73 10.62 -31.20
CA GLY A 208 6.31 10.75 -32.60
C GLY A 208 6.11 9.40 -33.28
N THR A 209 5.14 8.63 -32.81
CA THR A 209 4.72 7.36 -33.40
C THR A 209 3.98 7.60 -34.72
N GLN A 210 3.70 6.53 -35.48
CA GLN A 210 2.91 6.59 -36.72
C GLN A 210 1.58 7.35 -36.56
N ILE A 211 0.99 7.36 -35.36
CA ILE A 211 -0.23 8.09 -35.03
C ILE A 211 -0.02 9.62 -35.06
N LEU A 212 1.10 10.13 -34.50
CA LEU A 212 1.41 11.56 -34.53
C LEU A 212 1.97 12.02 -35.88
N GLN A 213 2.61 11.13 -36.64
CA GLN A 213 3.14 11.41 -37.97
C GLN A 213 2.05 11.66 -39.03
N GLN A 214 0.81 11.23 -38.78
CA GLN A 214 -0.35 11.51 -39.64
C GLN A 214 -1.01 12.86 -39.36
N SER A 215 -0.54 13.59 -38.36
CA SER A 215 -1.03 14.93 -38.01
C SER A 215 -0.17 16.00 -38.71
N ASN A 216 -0.75 17.15 -39.08
CA ASN A 216 -0.02 18.30 -39.68
C ASN A 216 0.87 19.01 -38.64
N VAL A 217 1.79 18.29 -38.00
CA VAL A 217 2.72 18.82 -37.00
C VAL A 217 4.05 19.13 -37.64
N ASP A 218 4.74 20.14 -37.10
CA ASP A 218 6.08 20.53 -37.54
C ASP A 218 7.07 19.35 -37.46
N LYS A 219 7.87 19.21 -38.51
CA LYS A 219 8.88 18.16 -38.65
C LYS A 219 9.95 18.25 -37.56
N ASP A 220 10.35 19.45 -37.16
CA ASP A 220 11.34 19.66 -36.10
C ASP A 220 10.81 19.16 -34.75
N TRP A 221 9.49 19.29 -34.54
CA TRP A 221 8.81 18.80 -33.35
C TRP A 221 8.73 17.27 -33.32
N LEU A 222 8.46 16.63 -34.46
CA LEU A 222 8.49 15.17 -34.59
C LEU A 222 9.90 14.60 -34.40
N ASP A 223 10.93 15.30 -34.88
CA ASP A 223 12.33 14.91 -34.72
C ASP A 223 12.82 15.01 -33.27
N ALA A 224 12.25 15.92 -32.47
CA ALA A 224 12.50 16.02 -31.03
C ALA A 224 11.78 14.92 -30.22
N LEU A 225 10.71 14.33 -30.75
CA LEU A 225 9.91 13.27 -30.11
C LEU A 225 10.27 11.85 -30.57
N LYS A 226 11.56 11.62 -30.85
CA LYS A 226 12.08 10.29 -31.21
C LYS A 226 11.73 9.23 -30.17
N VAL A 227 11.25 8.06 -30.61
CA VAL A 227 10.88 6.94 -29.72
C VAL A 227 12.04 6.48 -28.83
N GLU A 228 13.28 6.66 -29.31
CA GLU A 228 14.51 6.29 -28.62
C GLU A 228 14.72 7.04 -27.31
N ILE A 229 14.16 8.25 -27.14
CA ILE A 229 14.35 9.04 -25.91
C ILE A 229 13.54 8.50 -24.73
N VAL A 230 12.58 7.60 -24.97
CA VAL A 230 11.77 6.93 -23.93
C VAL A 230 12.49 5.71 -23.35
N SER A 231 13.19 4.96 -24.19
CA SER A 231 13.83 3.69 -23.83
C SER A 231 14.81 3.75 -22.65
N PRO A 232 15.64 4.80 -22.46
CA PRO A 232 16.54 4.91 -21.31
C PRO A 232 15.83 4.84 -19.95
N LEU A 233 14.65 5.47 -19.82
CA LEU A 233 13.87 5.39 -18.58
C LEU A 233 13.38 3.96 -18.34
N VAL A 234 12.86 3.30 -19.37
CA VAL A 234 12.37 1.91 -19.30
C VAL A 234 13.51 0.96 -18.90
N LEU A 235 14.70 1.12 -19.49
CA LEU A 235 15.89 0.36 -19.08
C LEU A 235 16.23 0.58 -17.61
N PHE A 236 16.27 1.84 -17.16
CA PHE A 236 16.64 2.15 -15.78
C PHE A 236 15.63 1.55 -14.79
N LEU A 237 14.33 1.72 -15.04
CA LEU A 237 13.27 1.14 -14.21
C LEU A 237 13.33 -0.40 -14.18
N CYS A 238 13.79 -1.03 -15.27
CA CYS A 238 14.01 -2.48 -15.33
C CYS A 238 15.37 -2.94 -14.77
N SER A 239 16.24 -2.05 -14.33
CA SER A 239 17.54 -2.43 -13.78
C SER A 239 17.46 -2.82 -12.30
N SER A 240 18.42 -3.62 -11.84
CA SER A 240 18.58 -3.96 -10.42
C SER A 240 18.94 -2.75 -9.54
N LYS A 241 19.45 -1.68 -10.17
CA LYS A 241 19.78 -0.40 -9.53
C LYS A 241 18.56 0.43 -9.17
N CYS A 242 17.45 0.26 -9.90
CA CYS A 242 16.21 0.95 -9.59
C CYS A 242 15.44 0.19 -8.49
N LYS A 243 15.01 0.94 -7.48
CA LYS A 243 14.17 0.47 -6.37
C LYS A 243 12.78 1.13 -6.34
N GLU A 244 12.46 1.95 -7.33
CA GLU A 244 11.13 2.54 -7.47
C GLU A 244 10.11 1.43 -7.75
N ASN A 245 9.00 1.44 -7.01
CA ASN A 245 7.93 0.45 -7.11
C ASN A 245 6.58 1.16 -6.92
N GLY A 246 5.61 0.86 -7.79
CA GLY A 246 4.27 1.47 -7.79
C GLY A 246 4.22 2.90 -8.31
N GLN A 247 5.24 3.35 -9.07
CA GLN A 247 5.39 4.75 -9.48
C GLN A 247 5.00 4.98 -10.93
N ILE A 248 4.63 6.21 -11.25
CA ILE A 248 4.18 6.64 -12.58
C ILE A 248 5.13 7.73 -13.07
N TYR A 249 5.62 7.58 -14.30
CA TYR A 249 6.51 8.55 -14.94
C TYR A 249 5.98 8.99 -16.29
N GLU A 250 6.02 10.27 -16.59
CA GLU A 250 5.86 10.80 -17.94
C GLU A 250 7.24 11.01 -18.58
N VAL A 251 7.33 10.73 -19.88
CA VAL A 251 8.60 10.83 -20.62
C VAL A 251 8.39 11.17 -22.09
N GLY A 252 9.16 12.13 -22.59
CA GLY A 252 9.12 12.57 -23.99
C GLY A 252 9.86 13.88 -24.18
N GLY A 253 10.36 14.16 -25.39
CA GLY A 253 11.10 15.39 -25.69
C GLY A 253 12.35 15.65 -24.83
N GLY A 254 12.92 14.61 -24.21
CA GLY A 254 14.02 14.73 -23.23
C GLY A 254 13.59 15.06 -21.80
N VAL A 255 12.29 15.22 -21.54
CA VAL A 255 11.72 15.41 -20.20
C VAL A 255 11.40 14.05 -19.58
N ILE A 256 11.70 13.90 -18.29
CA ILE A 256 11.26 12.80 -17.44
C ILE A 256 10.69 13.41 -16.15
N THR A 257 9.44 13.10 -15.81
CA THR A 257 8.80 13.58 -14.58
C THR A 257 8.00 12.49 -13.90
N LYS A 258 7.83 12.60 -12.58
CA LYS A 258 7.07 11.66 -11.75
C LYS A 258 5.69 12.23 -11.45
N VAL A 259 4.66 11.40 -11.57
CA VAL A 259 3.26 11.76 -11.31
C VAL A 259 2.78 11.11 -10.01
N ARG A 260 2.03 11.85 -9.19
CA ARG A 260 1.38 11.35 -7.97
C ARG A 260 0.06 12.07 -7.72
N TYR A 261 -0.81 11.46 -6.92
CA TYR A 261 -1.99 12.16 -6.41
C TYR A 261 -1.62 13.19 -5.34
N GLU A 262 -2.29 14.32 -5.42
CA GLU A 262 -2.38 15.32 -4.36
C GLU A 262 -3.82 15.34 -3.83
N ARG A 263 -3.99 15.52 -2.53
CA ARG A 263 -5.29 15.62 -1.87
C ARG A 263 -5.49 17.04 -1.34
N GLY A 264 -6.66 17.62 -1.62
CA GLY A 264 -7.07 18.93 -1.09
C GLY A 264 -7.16 18.96 0.43
N ILE A 265 -7.24 20.17 1.00
CA ILE A 265 -7.35 20.36 2.44
C ILE A 265 -8.75 19.94 2.89
N PRO A 266 -8.88 19.08 3.90
CA PRO A 266 -10.19 18.62 4.34
C PRO A 266 -10.98 19.78 4.96
N PHE A 267 -12.24 19.89 4.55
CA PHE A 267 -13.25 20.64 5.30
C PHE A 267 -13.86 19.72 6.37
N TYR A 268 -13.91 20.18 7.61
CA TYR A 268 -14.41 19.42 8.74
C TYR A 268 -15.74 20.01 9.21
N CYS A 269 -16.81 19.21 9.21
CA CYS A 269 -18.07 19.57 9.85
C CYS A 269 -18.01 19.28 11.36
N ASP A 270 -18.58 20.14 12.20
CA ASP A 270 -18.53 19.97 13.65
C ASP A 270 -19.45 18.84 14.15
N THR A 271 -20.54 18.57 13.43
CA THR A 271 -21.54 17.55 13.76
C THR A 271 -21.94 16.70 12.56
N ILE A 272 -22.70 15.62 12.81
CA ILE A 272 -23.27 14.80 11.73
C ILE A 272 -24.40 15.57 11.05
N GLU A 273 -25.16 16.36 11.81
CA GLU A 273 -26.22 17.22 11.30
C GLU A 273 -25.64 18.26 10.31
N ASP A 274 -24.49 18.86 10.64
CA ASP A 274 -23.76 19.74 9.72
C ASP A 274 -23.28 19.01 8.47
N ALA A 275 -22.83 17.75 8.58
CA ALA A 275 -22.40 16.95 7.45
C ALA A 275 -23.54 16.54 6.51
N LEU A 276 -24.79 16.53 7.00
CA LEU A 276 -26.00 16.27 6.21
C LEU A 276 -26.58 17.56 5.59
N ASN A 277 -26.04 18.73 5.92
CA ASN A 277 -26.54 20.02 5.44
C ASN A 277 -25.89 20.40 4.10
N THR A 278 -26.67 20.34 3.02
CA THR A 278 -26.21 20.70 1.67
C THR A 278 -25.91 22.19 1.51
N GLU A 279 -26.62 23.08 2.20
CA GLU A 279 -26.35 24.53 2.17
C GLU A 279 -25.01 24.86 2.82
N LEU A 280 -24.64 24.12 3.88
CA LEU A 280 -23.33 24.26 4.52
C LEU A 280 -22.20 23.80 3.59
N ILE A 281 -22.42 22.73 2.80
CA ILE A 281 -21.48 22.25 1.79
C ILE A 281 -21.30 23.33 0.71
N GLU A 282 -22.40 23.87 0.16
CA GLU A 282 -22.37 24.93 -0.85
C GLU A 282 -21.62 26.17 -0.35
N LYS A 283 -21.96 26.64 0.85
CA LYS A 283 -21.31 27.81 1.48
C LYS A 283 -19.80 27.62 1.68
N ASN A 284 -19.32 26.39 1.83
CA ASN A 284 -17.90 26.07 2.01
C ASN A 284 -17.26 25.42 0.78
N TRP A 285 -17.92 25.45 -0.39
CA TRP A 285 -17.45 24.75 -1.59
C TRP A 285 -16.05 25.20 -2.02
N SER A 286 -15.74 26.50 -1.94
CA SER A 286 -14.40 27.02 -2.23
C SER A 286 -13.32 26.48 -1.28
N LYS A 287 -13.66 26.20 -0.02
CA LYS A 287 -12.72 25.60 0.94
C LYS A 287 -12.50 24.12 0.64
N ILE A 288 -13.59 23.39 0.33
CA ILE A 288 -13.54 21.97 -0.03
C ILE A 288 -12.65 21.72 -1.26
N ASN A 289 -12.69 22.64 -2.24
CA ASN A 289 -11.89 22.55 -3.46
C ASN A 289 -10.46 23.13 -3.32
N SER A 290 -10.05 23.57 -2.13
CA SER A 290 -8.72 24.16 -1.95
C SER A 290 -7.65 23.10 -1.74
N PHE A 291 -6.52 23.24 -2.46
CA PHE A 291 -5.29 22.49 -2.21
C PHE A 291 -4.34 23.22 -1.24
N TYR A 292 -4.61 24.48 -0.92
CA TYR A 292 -3.72 25.35 -0.16
C TYR A 292 -4.45 26.00 1.00
N SER A 293 -3.78 26.10 2.15
CA SER A 293 -4.39 26.70 3.32
C SER A 293 -4.31 28.21 3.20
N VAL A 294 -5.44 28.88 3.39
CA VAL A 294 -5.52 30.34 3.40
C VAL A 294 -5.01 30.91 4.75
N ASN A 295 -4.94 30.08 5.80
CA ASN A 295 -4.74 30.50 7.19
C ASN A 295 -3.53 29.84 7.89
N GLY A 296 -2.53 29.37 7.14
CA GLY A 296 -1.33 28.73 7.70
C GLY A 296 -1.37 27.18 7.67
N PRO A 297 -0.34 26.48 8.18
CA PRO A 297 -0.22 25.03 8.02
C PRO A 297 -1.43 24.26 8.55
N VAL A 298 -1.81 23.18 7.85
CA VAL A 298 -2.86 22.27 8.33
C VAL A 298 -2.38 21.62 9.62
N ASP A 299 -3.25 21.53 10.62
CA ASP A 299 -2.95 20.92 11.92
C ASP A 299 -2.26 19.56 11.73
N GLU A 300 -1.04 19.41 12.24
CA GLU A 300 -0.26 18.17 12.18
C GLU A 300 -0.99 17.02 12.89
N ASP A 301 -1.81 17.36 13.89
CA ASP A 301 -2.67 16.41 14.57
C ASP A 301 -3.94 16.08 13.78
N SER A 302 -4.25 16.68 12.65
CA SER A 302 -5.48 16.32 11.91
C SER A 302 -5.45 14.89 11.31
N GLY A 303 -4.27 14.27 11.22
CA GLY A 303 -4.07 13.00 10.49
C GLY A 303 -4.15 13.18 8.97
N TYR A 304 -4.16 14.42 8.48
CA TYR A 304 -4.17 14.73 7.06
C TYR A 304 -2.78 14.54 6.45
N VAL A 305 -2.74 13.73 5.40
CA VAL A 305 -1.60 13.60 4.48
C VAL A 305 -1.97 14.22 3.13
N ARG A 306 -1.13 15.14 2.63
CA ARG A 306 -1.32 15.82 1.34
C ARG A 306 -1.11 14.90 0.14
N ASN A 307 -0.16 13.97 0.25
CA ASN A 307 0.15 13.00 -0.80
C ASN A 307 0.08 11.58 -0.22
N PRO A 308 -1.13 11.04 0.01
CA PRO A 308 -1.28 9.72 0.61
C PRO A 308 -0.68 8.65 -0.31
N SER A 309 0.13 7.77 0.26
CA SER A 309 0.78 6.66 -0.43
C SER A 309 0.04 5.33 -0.27
N SER A 310 -0.95 5.27 0.63
CA SER A 310 -1.77 4.09 0.88
C SER A 310 -3.23 4.44 1.17
N ALA A 311 -4.12 3.47 0.98
CA ALA A 311 -5.52 3.62 1.37
C ALA A 311 -5.67 3.93 2.88
N ALA A 312 -4.82 3.33 3.71
CA ALA A 312 -4.83 3.58 5.15
C ALA A 312 -4.53 5.04 5.48
N GLU A 313 -3.48 5.63 4.89
CA GLU A 313 -3.15 7.05 5.06
C GLU A 313 -4.29 7.97 4.58
N SER A 314 -4.99 7.59 3.51
CA SER A 314 -6.15 8.35 3.02
C SER A 314 -7.29 8.43 4.04
N PHE A 315 -7.52 7.39 4.85
CA PHE A 315 -8.64 7.38 5.81
C PHE A 315 -8.28 7.91 7.21
N GLN A 316 -7.01 8.14 7.53
CA GLN A 316 -6.57 8.51 8.88
C GLN A 316 -7.28 9.77 9.41
N ASN A 317 -7.31 10.85 8.62
CA ASN A 317 -7.96 12.10 9.03
C ASN A 317 -9.47 11.93 9.21
N ILE A 318 -10.11 11.14 8.34
CA ILE A 318 -11.56 10.88 8.40
C ILE A 318 -11.89 10.12 9.69
N ILE A 319 -11.15 9.06 10.00
CA ILE A 319 -11.34 8.25 11.21
C ILE A 319 -11.09 9.09 12.47
N LYS A 320 -10.05 9.92 12.47
CA LYS A 320 -9.74 10.82 13.61
C LYS A 320 -10.86 11.83 13.82
N HIS A 321 -11.37 12.44 12.76
CA HIS A 321 -12.47 13.40 12.84
C HIS A 321 -13.78 12.76 13.32
N ALA A 322 -14.15 11.60 12.75
CA ALA A 322 -15.33 10.85 13.19
C ALA A 322 -15.26 10.49 14.68
N THR A 323 -14.06 10.16 15.18
CA THR A 323 -13.82 9.90 16.60
C THR A 323 -14.05 11.14 17.46
N ASN A 324 -13.67 12.34 16.99
CA ASN A 324 -13.88 13.60 17.69
C ASN A 324 -15.37 13.97 17.74
N ILE A 325 -16.11 13.83 16.63
CA ILE A 325 -17.57 14.02 16.60
C ILE A 325 -18.24 13.10 17.64
N ALA A 326 -17.87 11.81 17.66
CA ALA A 326 -18.45 10.85 18.60
C ALA A 326 -18.17 11.22 20.07
N LYS A 327 -16.96 11.70 20.38
CA LYS A 327 -16.61 12.18 21.74
C LYS A 327 -17.42 13.41 22.12
N ASN A 328 -17.53 14.39 21.21
CA ASN A 328 -18.26 15.64 21.44
C ASN A 328 -19.76 15.39 21.67
N GLN A 329 -20.36 14.46 20.92
CA GLN A 329 -21.73 14.01 21.14
C GLN A 329 -21.92 13.32 22.51
N ALA A 330 -20.96 12.51 22.95
CA ALA A 330 -21.01 11.86 24.26
C ALA A 330 -20.92 12.87 25.41
N THR A 331 -20.05 13.87 25.32
CA THR A 331 -19.95 14.95 26.33
C THR A 331 -21.22 15.80 26.40
N ARG A 332 -21.85 16.13 25.25
CA ARG A 332 -23.11 16.89 25.22
C ARG A 332 -24.26 16.14 25.89
N LYS A 333 -24.33 14.82 25.74
CA LYS A 333 -25.35 13.97 26.41
C LYS A 333 -25.19 13.93 27.93
N VAL A 334 -23.94 13.97 28.43
CA VAL A 334 -23.66 14.01 29.87
C VAL A 334 -24.04 15.38 30.46
N SER A 335 -23.67 16.49 29.80
CA SER A 335 -24.03 17.83 30.26
C SER A 335 -25.53 18.13 30.22
N SER A 336 -26.28 17.55 29.28
CA SER A 336 -27.75 17.71 29.22
C SER A 336 -28.51 16.88 30.28
N SER A 337 -27.82 15.96 30.98
CA SER A 337 -28.43 15.13 32.03
C SER A 337 -28.27 15.68 33.45
N GLU A 338 -27.53 16.78 33.64
CA GLU A 338 -27.23 17.37 34.96
C GLU A 338 -28.09 18.59 35.34
N THR A 339 -29.14 18.93 34.58
CA THR A 339 -30.04 20.06 34.92
C THR A 339 -31.48 19.62 35.19
N ALA A 340 -31.77 19.26 36.45
CA ALA A 340 -33.05 19.49 37.11
C ALA A 340 -32.93 19.30 38.65
N PRO A 341 -33.14 20.35 39.48
CA PRO A 341 -33.44 20.16 40.89
C PRO A 341 -34.95 20.33 41.15
N VAL A 342 -35.57 19.33 41.77
CA VAL A 342 -36.84 19.50 42.50
C VAL A 342 -36.56 19.23 43.96
N GLN A 343 -36.81 20.23 44.80
CA GLN A 343 -36.78 20.16 46.26
C GLN A 343 -37.92 19.28 46.79
N GLN A 344 -37.63 18.41 47.76
CA GLN A 344 -38.46 18.30 48.96
C GLN A 344 -37.71 17.59 50.11
N SER A 345 -37.86 18.18 51.29
CA SER A 345 -37.27 17.80 52.58
C SER A 345 -38.01 16.64 53.26
N SER A 346 -37.30 15.79 54.00
CA SER A 346 -37.50 15.64 55.46
C SER A 346 -36.63 14.55 56.11
N ALA A 347 -36.12 14.91 57.30
CA ALA A 347 -35.76 14.12 58.48
C ALA A 347 -34.65 13.04 58.41
N ALA A 348 -33.57 13.32 59.15
CA ALA A 348 -32.67 12.32 59.75
C ALA A 348 -33.21 11.93 61.15
N PRO A 349 -32.87 10.74 61.71
CA PRO A 349 -31.61 10.70 62.46
C PRO A 349 -30.86 9.36 62.46
N SER A 350 -29.61 9.50 62.91
CA SER A 350 -28.75 8.53 63.61
C SER A 350 -27.72 7.72 62.81
N LYS A 351 -26.48 7.91 63.27
CA LYS A 351 -25.22 7.34 62.84
C LYS A 351 -25.12 5.89 63.29
N GLN A 352 -24.66 4.99 62.41
CA GLN A 352 -23.81 3.86 62.79
C GLN A 352 -23.13 3.26 61.55
N GLY A 353 -21.80 3.11 61.64
CA GLY A 353 -21.05 2.13 60.84
C GLY A 353 -20.53 2.57 59.47
N LYS A 354 -19.54 3.48 59.41
CA LYS A 354 -18.56 3.45 58.32
C LYS A 354 -17.76 2.15 58.45
N LYS A 355 -18.10 1.11 57.69
CA LYS A 355 -17.14 0.03 57.39
C LYS A 355 -16.13 0.58 56.40
N VAL A 356 -15.02 1.03 56.96
CA VAL A 356 -13.72 1.09 56.30
C VAL A 356 -13.45 -0.30 55.72
N VAL A 357 -13.43 -0.45 54.40
CA VAL A 357 -12.66 -1.54 53.78
C VAL A 357 -11.26 -0.98 53.62
N ALA A 358 -10.42 -1.40 54.55
CA ALA A 358 -9.01 -1.10 54.63
C ALA A 358 -8.23 -1.82 53.52
N GLY A 359 -7.14 -1.19 53.11
CA GLY A 359 -5.96 -1.87 52.59
C GLY A 359 -6.04 -2.33 51.14
N LEU A 360 -5.47 -1.55 50.23
CA LEU A 360 -4.75 -2.13 49.11
C LEU A 360 -3.28 -1.83 49.35
N THR A 361 -2.60 -2.84 49.86
CA THR A 361 -1.15 -2.88 50.08
C THR A 361 -0.44 -3.08 48.75
N ARG A 362 0.74 -2.45 48.65
CA ARG A 362 1.88 -2.68 47.74
C ARG A 362 1.72 -3.92 46.85
N ALA A 363 1.66 -3.73 45.53
CA ALA A 363 1.62 -4.84 44.58
C ALA A 363 2.91 -5.66 44.66
N GLU A 364 2.83 -6.88 45.20
CA GLU A 364 3.88 -7.88 45.03
C GLU A 364 3.99 -8.24 43.55
N GLN A 365 5.20 -8.18 42.99
CA GLN A 365 5.48 -8.70 41.64
C GLN A 365 5.40 -10.23 41.69
N PRO A 366 4.40 -10.87 41.06
CA PRO A 366 4.27 -12.31 41.18
C PRO A 366 5.29 -13.01 40.28
N SER A 367 5.96 -14.03 40.83
CA SER A 367 6.91 -14.86 40.07
C SER A 367 6.22 -15.73 39.01
N GLU A 368 4.94 -16.04 39.18
CA GLU A 368 4.04 -16.66 38.20
C GLU A 368 2.61 -16.15 38.40
N VAL A 369 1.87 -15.92 37.31
CA VAL A 369 0.46 -15.51 37.38
C VAL A 369 -0.39 -16.42 36.51
N ASN A 370 -0.79 -17.56 37.06
CA ASN A 370 -1.87 -18.37 36.50
C ASN A 370 -3.16 -18.06 37.27
N ILE A 371 -4.11 -17.36 36.64
CA ILE A 371 -5.44 -17.12 37.21
C ILE A 371 -6.41 -18.10 36.58
N GLU A 372 -6.93 -19.00 37.41
CA GLU A 372 -7.91 -20.01 37.02
C GLU A 372 -9.15 -19.33 36.41
N GLY A 373 -9.56 -19.78 35.23
CA GLY A 373 -10.72 -19.26 34.50
C GLY A 373 -10.50 -18.05 33.61
N TYR A 374 -9.27 -17.53 33.46
CA TYR A 374 -8.93 -16.45 32.52
C TYR A 374 -7.89 -16.90 31.49
N GLN A 375 -8.26 -16.83 30.20
CA GLN A 375 -7.40 -17.22 29.08
C GLN A 375 -6.19 -16.30 28.95
N CYS A 376 -6.32 -15.02 29.32
CA CYS A 376 -5.22 -14.06 29.21
C CYS A 376 -4.11 -14.25 30.25
N SER A 377 -4.32 -15.05 31.30
CA SER A 377 -3.29 -15.34 32.31
C SER A 377 -2.01 -15.88 31.66
N GLU A 378 -2.17 -16.77 30.68
CA GLU A 378 -1.05 -17.34 29.91
C GLU A 378 -0.28 -16.26 29.14
N ILE A 379 -0.99 -15.29 28.54
CA ILE A 379 -0.38 -14.19 27.80
C ILE A 379 0.43 -13.29 28.74
N PHE A 380 -0.16 -12.89 29.87
CA PHE A 380 0.55 -12.02 30.82
C PHE A 380 1.74 -12.73 31.48
N GLY A 381 1.64 -14.04 31.75
CA GLY A 381 2.78 -14.87 32.17
C GLY A 381 3.92 -14.86 31.15
N ARG A 382 3.62 -15.01 29.85
CA ARG A 382 4.62 -14.90 28.78
C ARG A 382 5.23 -13.51 28.67
N MET A 383 4.44 -12.47 28.92
CA MET A 383 4.96 -11.09 28.94
C MET A 383 5.93 -10.88 30.09
N ILE A 384 5.67 -11.45 31.28
CA ILE A 384 6.62 -11.41 32.40
C ILE A 384 7.97 -12.03 31.99
N SER A 385 7.95 -13.20 31.34
CA SER A 385 9.18 -13.85 30.85
C SER A 385 9.89 -13.03 29.77
N LEU A 386 9.15 -12.47 28.80
CA LEU A 386 9.72 -11.60 27.75
C LEU A 386 10.44 -10.38 28.35
N PHE A 387 9.88 -9.79 29.41
CA PHE A 387 10.47 -8.64 30.10
C PHE A 387 11.73 -8.97 30.88
N LYS A 388 11.84 -10.21 31.40
CA LYS A 388 13.09 -10.71 32.00
C LYS A 388 14.18 -10.91 30.93
N GLU A 389 13.80 -11.37 29.74
CA GLU A 389 14.74 -11.67 28.63
C GLU A 389 15.17 -10.42 27.82
N HIS A 390 14.33 -9.38 27.79
CA HIS A 390 14.54 -8.18 26.97
C HIS A 390 14.40 -6.89 27.78
N SER A 391 15.41 -6.60 28.61
CA SER A 391 15.44 -5.42 29.48
C SER A 391 15.46 -4.09 28.72
N ASP A 392 15.84 -4.09 27.42
CA ASP A 392 15.86 -2.93 26.52
C ASP A 392 14.45 -2.41 26.13
N LEU A 393 13.41 -3.25 26.25
CA LEU A 393 12.04 -2.88 25.90
C LEU A 393 11.52 -1.71 26.75
N THR A 394 11.94 -1.63 28.01
CA THR A 394 11.56 -0.56 28.95
C THR A 394 12.09 0.81 28.48
N GLN A 395 13.34 0.84 28.02
CA GLN A 395 13.97 2.06 27.48
C GLN A 395 13.35 2.48 26.15
N LYS A 396 12.91 1.52 25.34
CA LYS A 396 12.39 1.74 23.99
C LYS A 396 10.95 2.27 23.97
N TYR A 397 10.08 1.76 24.83
CA TYR A 397 8.63 2.05 24.73
C TYR A 397 8.12 3.04 25.78
N LYS A 398 8.70 3.09 26.99
CA LYS A 398 8.39 4.08 28.05
C LYS A 398 6.90 4.40 28.21
N VAL A 399 6.07 3.36 28.31
CA VAL A 399 4.60 3.46 28.27
C VAL A 399 3.96 2.56 29.32
N THR A 400 2.84 2.99 29.87
CA THR A 400 2.02 2.24 30.81
C THR A 400 0.67 1.91 30.21
N TYR A 401 0.42 0.62 29.97
CA TYR A 401 -0.86 0.09 29.50
C TYR A 401 -1.64 -0.53 30.64
N VAL A 402 -2.96 -0.28 30.67
CA VAL A 402 -3.89 -0.98 31.56
C VAL A 402 -4.89 -1.76 30.71
N PHE A 403 -5.18 -3.01 31.09
CA PHE A 403 -6.16 -3.88 30.46
C PHE A 403 -7.32 -4.11 31.43
N ASP A 404 -8.48 -3.55 31.11
CA ASP A 404 -9.71 -3.74 31.88
C ASP A 404 -10.49 -4.92 31.29
N LEU A 405 -10.43 -6.07 31.98
CA LEU A 405 -11.12 -7.28 31.56
C LEU A 405 -12.56 -7.27 32.11
N ILE A 406 -13.53 -7.17 31.21
CA ILE A 406 -14.97 -7.05 31.52
C ILE A 406 -15.73 -8.36 31.29
N ASN A 407 -16.83 -8.54 32.02
CA ASN A 407 -17.78 -9.63 31.79
C ASN A 407 -18.71 -9.32 30.60
N ASN A 408 -19.01 -10.34 29.78
CA ASN A 408 -19.88 -10.24 28.60
C ASN A 408 -21.31 -9.78 28.94
N SER A 409 -21.85 -10.14 30.11
CA SER A 409 -23.26 -9.94 30.43
C SER A 409 -23.61 -8.56 30.98
N ASN A 410 -22.73 -7.91 31.74
CA ASN A 410 -23.01 -6.64 32.42
C ASN A 410 -21.90 -5.57 32.27
N LYS A 411 -20.83 -5.87 31.52
CA LYS A 411 -19.67 -4.98 31.28
C LYS A 411 -18.99 -4.45 32.55
N THR A 412 -19.19 -5.09 33.71
CA THR A 412 -18.45 -4.74 34.92
C THR A 412 -17.01 -5.22 34.81
N ILE A 413 -16.07 -4.39 35.28
CA ILE A 413 -14.65 -4.76 35.35
C ILE A 413 -14.51 -5.89 36.36
N LYS A 414 -14.03 -7.05 35.91
CA LYS A 414 -13.74 -8.19 36.79
C LYS A 414 -12.27 -8.23 37.21
N LYS A 415 -11.37 -7.78 36.33
CA LYS A 415 -9.93 -7.81 36.57
C LYS A 415 -9.24 -6.69 35.81
N GLN A 416 -8.17 -6.16 36.40
CA GLN A 416 -7.30 -5.18 35.76
C GLN A 416 -5.87 -5.69 35.76
N TRP A 417 -5.19 -5.45 34.66
CA TRP A 417 -3.79 -5.79 34.46
C TRP A 417 -3.02 -4.57 33.98
N THR A 418 -1.82 -4.38 34.48
CA THR A 418 -0.93 -3.30 34.03
C THR A 418 0.32 -3.89 33.40
N LEU A 419 0.66 -3.35 32.23
CA LEU A 419 1.99 -3.45 31.64
C LEU A 419 2.66 -2.08 31.75
N ASN A 420 3.58 -1.95 32.70
CA ASN A 420 4.32 -0.72 32.92
C ASN A 420 5.75 -0.85 32.37
N MET A 421 6.05 -0.08 31.33
CA MET A 421 7.38 0.00 30.72
C MET A 421 8.10 1.31 31.05
N LYS A 422 7.63 2.07 32.04
CA LYS A 422 8.35 3.23 32.55
C LYS A 422 9.34 2.78 33.63
N ASN A 423 10.51 3.40 33.67
CA ASN A 423 11.52 3.14 34.70
C ASN A 423 10.94 3.45 36.09
N GLY A 424 11.19 2.59 37.09
CA GLY A 424 10.70 2.75 38.46
C GLY A 424 10.49 1.41 39.17
N GLU A 425 10.10 1.45 40.44
CA GLU A 425 9.85 0.25 41.26
C GLU A 425 8.70 -0.62 40.72
N ASP A 426 7.72 -0.01 40.04
CA ASP A 426 6.56 -0.69 39.45
C ASP A 426 6.78 -1.07 37.96
N CYS A 427 8.02 -1.14 37.49
CA CYS A 427 8.32 -1.57 36.12
C CYS A 427 8.05 -3.08 35.96
N GLY A 428 7.20 -3.46 34.99
CA GLY A 428 6.87 -4.86 34.72
C GLY A 428 5.39 -5.09 34.39
N VAL A 429 4.98 -6.36 34.48
CA VAL A 429 3.58 -6.79 34.28
C VAL A 429 3.02 -7.26 35.62
N TYR A 430 1.91 -6.68 36.06
CA TYR A 430 1.31 -6.98 37.35
C TYR A 430 -0.21 -6.78 37.34
N MET A 431 -0.89 -7.29 38.37
CA MET A 431 -2.34 -7.11 38.53
C MET A 431 -2.67 -5.80 39.24
N GLY A 432 -3.77 -5.19 38.85
CA GLY A 432 -4.23 -3.91 39.39
C GLY A 432 -3.83 -2.74 38.51
N VAL A 433 -4.02 -1.53 39.04
CA VAL A 433 -3.75 -0.25 38.37
C VAL A 433 -2.60 0.43 39.13
N PRO A 434 -1.65 1.08 38.45
CA PRO A 434 -0.60 1.84 39.12
C PRO A 434 -1.18 2.93 40.04
N GLU A 435 -0.58 3.08 41.22
CA GLU A 435 -0.89 4.20 42.11
C GLU A 435 -0.44 5.52 41.48
N SER A 436 -1.24 6.58 41.63
CA SER A 436 -0.92 7.92 41.15
C SER A 436 -1.21 8.95 42.24
N LYS A 437 -0.28 9.89 42.46
CA LYS A 437 -0.58 11.10 43.22
C LYS A 437 -1.57 11.98 42.44
N GLU A 438 -2.39 12.74 43.14
CA GLU A 438 -3.43 13.56 42.54
C GLU A 438 -2.83 14.54 41.50
N GLY A 439 -3.27 14.42 40.23
CA GLY A 439 -2.76 15.22 39.11
C GLY A 439 -1.64 14.58 38.26
N GLU A 440 -1.10 13.43 38.66
CA GLU A 440 -0.01 12.76 37.92
C GLU A 440 -0.54 11.78 36.86
N LYS A 441 -0.11 11.94 35.61
CA LYS A 441 -0.53 11.07 34.50
C LYS A 441 0.33 9.81 34.43
N VAL A 442 -0.08 8.79 35.16
CA VAL A 442 0.66 7.51 35.25
C VAL A 442 0.27 6.53 34.13
N ILE A 443 -1.00 6.52 33.71
CA ILE A 443 -1.53 5.60 32.67
C ILE A 443 -1.57 6.30 31.30
N ASP A 444 -0.92 5.71 30.30
CA ASP A 444 -0.92 6.27 28.95
C ASP A 444 -2.06 5.71 28.09
N CYS A 445 -2.42 4.44 28.29
CA CYS A 445 -3.43 3.77 27.49
C CYS A 445 -4.17 2.69 28.29
N THR A 446 -5.49 2.77 28.34
CA THR A 446 -6.36 1.75 28.92
C THR A 446 -7.15 1.05 27.83
N MET A 447 -7.17 -0.27 27.83
CA MET A 447 -7.92 -1.08 26.87
C MET A 447 -8.95 -1.93 27.61
N THR A 448 -10.23 -1.66 27.37
CA THR A 448 -11.36 -2.35 27.99
C THR A 448 -11.94 -3.36 27.03
N MET A 449 -11.93 -4.65 27.40
CA MET A 449 -12.39 -5.73 26.55
C MET A 449 -12.69 -7.00 27.33
N THR A 450 -13.24 -8.01 26.67
CA THR A 450 -13.52 -9.30 27.29
C THR A 450 -12.24 -10.14 27.32
N ASP A 451 -12.10 -11.05 28.29
CA ASP A 451 -10.92 -11.94 28.40
C ASP A 451 -10.65 -12.70 27.09
N ALA A 452 -11.69 -13.29 26.49
CA ALA A 452 -11.57 -13.97 25.21
C ALA A 452 -11.12 -13.05 24.05
N THR A 453 -11.54 -11.78 24.06
CA THR A 453 -11.13 -10.79 23.06
C THR A 453 -9.67 -10.40 23.24
N CYS A 454 -9.25 -10.16 24.49
CA CYS A 454 -7.86 -9.87 24.83
C CYS A 454 -6.94 -11.02 24.40
N TYR A 455 -7.33 -12.26 24.68
CA TYR A 455 -6.57 -13.44 24.26
C TYR A 455 -6.43 -13.53 22.74
N LYS A 456 -7.54 -13.37 22.01
CA LYS A 456 -7.52 -13.41 20.53
C LYS A 456 -6.65 -12.32 19.93
N ILE A 457 -6.68 -11.11 20.51
CA ILE A 457 -5.84 -10.01 20.04
C ILE A 457 -4.38 -10.32 20.31
N MET A 458 -4.02 -10.64 21.55
CA MET A 458 -2.61 -10.83 21.94
C MET A 458 -1.98 -12.06 21.27
N SER A 459 -2.76 -13.12 21.00
CA SER A 459 -2.31 -14.29 20.25
C SER A 459 -2.27 -14.10 18.72
N GLY A 460 -2.72 -12.96 18.20
CA GLY A 460 -2.75 -12.68 16.75
C GLY A 460 -3.89 -13.34 15.99
N LYS A 461 -4.84 -13.96 16.69
CA LYS A 461 -6.05 -14.57 16.10
C LYS A 461 -7.13 -13.54 15.73
N LEU A 462 -7.04 -12.32 16.27
CA LEU A 462 -7.91 -11.20 15.92
C LEU A 462 -7.05 -9.95 15.74
N ALA A 463 -7.19 -9.28 14.60
CA ALA A 463 -6.48 -8.04 14.38
C ALA A 463 -7.02 -6.95 15.34
N PRO A 464 -6.15 -6.25 16.10
CA PRO A 464 -6.59 -5.23 17.05
C PRO A 464 -7.40 -4.11 16.39
N GLN A 465 -7.08 -3.75 15.13
CA GLN A 465 -7.88 -2.79 14.36
C GLN A 465 -9.29 -3.29 14.12
N THR A 466 -9.46 -4.56 13.72
CA THR A 466 -10.78 -5.18 13.57
C THR A 466 -11.54 -5.17 14.90
N ALA A 467 -10.90 -5.57 16.00
CA ALA A 467 -11.53 -5.61 17.32
C ALA A 467 -11.98 -4.23 17.82
N PHE A 468 -11.23 -3.18 17.48
CA PHE A 468 -11.60 -1.80 17.77
C PHE A 468 -12.77 -1.34 16.89
N MET A 469 -12.71 -1.58 15.58
CA MET A 469 -13.79 -1.21 14.64
C MET A 469 -15.11 -1.93 14.95
N THR A 470 -15.07 -3.17 15.42
CA THR A 470 -16.26 -3.95 15.82
C THR A 470 -16.75 -3.61 17.23
N GLY A 471 -16.08 -2.68 17.93
CA GLY A 471 -16.42 -2.29 19.30
C GLY A 471 -16.15 -3.36 20.36
N SER A 472 -15.43 -4.43 20.00
CA SER A 472 -15.05 -5.53 20.90
C SER A 472 -13.93 -5.12 21.87
N VAL A 473 -13.19 -4.06 21.54
CA VAL A 473 -12.24 -3.37 22.43
C VAL A 473 -12.54 -1.88 22.45
N LYS A 474 -12.54 -1.28 23.65
CA LYS A 474 -12.55 0.17 23.84
C LYS A 474 -11.18 0.63 24.30
N VAL A 475 -10.68 1.74 23.77
CA VAL A 475 -9.38 2.31 24.16
C VAL A 475 -9.58 3.72 24.71
N LYS A 476 -9.00 4.00 25.87
CA LYS A 476 -8.94 5.32 26.52
C LYS A 476 -7.47 5.75 26.66
N GLY A 477 -7.17 7.03 26.47
CA GLY A 477 -5.80 7.54 26.48
C GLY A 477 -5.18 7.62 25.08
N ASN A 478 -3.87 7.38 24.96
CA ASN A 478 -3.11 7.50 23.73
C ASN A 478 -3.31 6.27 22.82
N ILE A 479 -4.24 6.38 21.88
CA ILE A 479 -4.61 5.34 20.92
C ILE A 479 -3.43 4.95 20.00
N GLY A 480 -2.54 5.88 19.68
CA GLY A 480 -1.33 5.59 18.90
C GLY A 480 -0.40 4.60 19.59
N LEU A 481 -0.36 4.61 20.93
CA LEU A 481 0.38 3.62 21.71
C LEU A 481 -0.30 2.25 21.68
N ALA A 482 -1.63 2.19 21.69
CA ALA A 482 -2.35 0.92 21.52
C ALA A 482 -1.97 0.19 20.21
N LEU A 483 -1.68 0.93 19.13
CA LEU A 483 -1.20 0.35 17.86
C LEU A 483 0.27 -0.11 17.95
N LYS A 484 1.09 0.51 18.80
CA LYS A 484 2.47 0.05 19.04
C LYS A 484 2.52 -1.25 19.83
N LEU A 485 1.47 -1.59 20.59
CA LEU A 485 1.33 -2.90 21.24
C LEU A 485 1.39 -4.06 20.23
N VAL A 486 1.01 -3.84 18.96
CA VAL A 486 1.13 -4.84 17.88
C VAL A 486 2.57 -5.24 17.61
N ASN A 487 3.54 -4.34 17.80
CA ASN A 487 4.95 -4.68 17.65
C ASN A 487 5.45 -5.54 18.81
N LEU A 488 4.97 -5.29 20.03
CA LEU A 488 5.22 -6.16 21.20
C LEU A 488 4.54 -7.52 21.04
N GLN A 489 3.35 -7.55 20.45
CA GLN A 489 2.62 -8.77 20.10
C GLN A 489 3.40 -9.64 19.11
N LYS A 490 4.04 -9.04 18.10
CA LYS A 490 4.90 -9.77 17.15
C LYS A 490 6.08 -10.42 17.87
N LEU A 491 6.70 -9.73 18.83
CA LEU A 491 7.79 -10.28 19.65
C LEU A 491 7.30 -11.46 20.52
N LEU A 492 6.16 -11.32 21.18
CA LEU A 492 5.53 -12.41 21.97
C LEU A 492 5.24 -13.66 21.12
N ASN A 493 4.86 -13.47 19.85
CA ASN A 493 4.51 -14.57 18.95
C ASN A 493 5.72 -15.17 18.21
N GLN A 494 6.84 -14.43 18.07
CA GLN A 494 8.10 -14.94 17.52
C GLN A 494 8.76 -15.95 18.46
N ASN A 495 8.70 -15.73 19.78
CA ASN A 495 9.19 -16.69 20.78
C ASN A 495 8.35 -17.98 20.88
N ASN A 496 7.19 -18.02 20.22
CA ASN A 496 6.31 -19.20 20.14
C ASN A 496 6.78 -20.22 19.08
N GLN A 497 7.79 -19.89 18.26
CA GLN A 497 8.35 -20.78 17.21
C GLN A 497 9.73 -21.36 17.55
N LYS A 498 10.32 -21.03 18.70
CA LYS A 498 11.50 -21.77 19.20
C LYS A 498 11.00 -22.97 19.99
N PRO A 499 11.30 -24.22 19.57
CA PRO A 499 11.09 -25.35 20.46
C PRO A 499 11.96 -25.15 21.71
N SER A 500 11.35 -25.38 22.87
CA SER A 500 12.07 -25.52 24.14
C SER A 500 13.25 -26.47 23.92
N LYS A 501 14.47 -25.98 24.09
CA LYS A 501 15.62 -26.86 24.32
C LYS A 501 15.41 -27.53 25.67
N LEU A 502 14.97 -28.77 25.65
CA LEU A 502 15.36 -29.80 26.60
C LEU A 502 16.25 -30.78 25.86
#